data_AF-A0A8S4RMB1-F1
#
_entry.id   AF-A0A8S4RMB1-F1
#
_cell.length_a   1.000
_cell.length_b   1.000
_cell.length_c   1.000
_cell.angle_alpha   90.00
_cell.angle_beta   90.00
_cell.angle_gamma   90.00
#
_symmetry.space_group_name_H-M   'P 1'
#
loop_
_entity.id
_entity.type
_entity.pdbx_description
1 polymer ?
#
loop_
_entity_poly.entity_id
_entity_poly.type
_entity_poly.pdbx_seq_one_letter_code
_entity_poly.pdbx_strand_id
1 'polypeptide(L)'
;MESILTPPSSFCFDKNASDANNIHDKWIKWKRSYEIYSKACEINKKSLEIQVNILLHVVGEQCREILDQLPEKCTTVENIWKKLDEQFKTKT
;
A
#
# COMPACT_ATOMS: atom_id res chain seq x y z
N MET A 1 -9.45 22.47 16.74
CA MET A 1 -8.28 21.60 16.50
C MET A 1 -8.75 20.60 15.45
N GLU A 2 -8.37 20.80 14.19
CA GLU A 2 -8.68 19.82 13.16
C GLU A 2 -8.04 18.50 13.60
N SER A 3 -8.83 17.44 13.75
CA SER A 3 -8.30 16.11 13.98
C SER A 3 -7.51 15.74 12.74
N ILE A 4 -6.20 16.02 12.77
CA ILE A 4 -5.28 15.70 11.70
C ILE A 4 -5.23 14.18 11.65
N LEU A 5 -5.97 13.59 10.72
CA LEU A 5 -5.94 12.15 10.53
C LEU A 5 -4.51 11.78 10.13
N THR A 6 -3.83 11.06 11.00
CA THR A 6 -2.46 10.62 10.71
C THR A 6 -2.51 9.50 9.69
N PRO A 7 -1.62 9.50 8.68
CA PRO A 7 -1.50 8.37 7.77
C PRO A 7 -1.20 7.09 8.57
N PRO A 8 -1.66 5.92 8.09
CA PRO A 8 -1.27 4.66 8.70
C PRO A 8 0.25 4.50 8.62
N SER A 9 0.83 3.81 9.61
CA SER A 9 2.24 3.44 9.58
C SER A 9 2.56 2.67 8.29
N SER A 10 3.78 2.84 7.79
CA SER A 10 4.24 2.11 6.62
C SER A 10 4.05 0.60 6.76
N PHE A 11 3.69 -0.06 5.66
CA PHE A 11 3.53 -1.49 5.66
C PHE A 11 4.90 -2.14 5.86
N CYS A 12 5.03 -2.90 6.94
CA CYS A 12 6.25 -3.59 7.29
C CYS A 12 5.97 -5.09 7.40
N PHE A 13 6.76 -5.88 6.68
CA PHE A 13 6.70 -7.33 6.72
C PHE A 13 8.11 -7.93 6.71
N ASP A 14 8.24 -9.07 7.36
CA ASP A 14 9.50 -9.80 7.37
C ASP A 14 9.54 -10.71 6.12
N LYS A 15 10.47 -10.44 5.20
CA LYS A 15 10.66 -11.21 3.96
C LYS A 15 11.11 -12.66 4.24
N ASN A 16 11.61 -12.96 5.44
CA ASN A 16 12.11 -14.28 5.85
C ASN A 16 11.15 -15.03 6.78
N ALA A 17 10.04 -14.40 7.21
CA ALA A 17 9.04 -15.05 8.02
C ALA A 17 8.33 -16.12 7.19
N SER A 18 8.40 -17.37 7.66
CA SER A 18 7.81 -18.53 7.00
C SER A 18 6.27 -18.48 6.93
N ASP A 19 5.64 -17.53 7.62
CA ASP A 19 4.20 -17.36 7.70
C ASP A 19 3.65 -16.41 6.62
N ALA A 20 3.69 -16.83 5.36
CA ALA A 20 3.09 -16.07 4.25
C ALA A 20 1.60 -15.73 4.49
N ASN A 21 0.86 -16.61 5.19
CA ASN A 21 -0.52 -16.35 5.62
C ASN A 21 -0.64 -15.15 6.59
N ASN A 22 0.37 -14.94 7.45
CA ASN A 22 0.40 -13.81 8.37
C ASN A 22 0.70 -12.50 7.63
N ILE A 23 1.54 -12.55 6.59
CA ILE A 23 1.85 -11.39 5.74
C ILE A 23 0.61 -10.96 4.95
N HIS A 24 -0.14 -11.90 4.37
CA HIS A 24 -1.37 -11.60 3.64
C HIS A 24 -2.42 -10.93 4.54
N ASP A 25 -2.70 -11.49 5.73
CA ASP A 25 -3.67 -10.91 6.66
C ASP A 25 -3.25 -9.50 7.14
N LYS A 26 -1.96 -9.30 7.43
CA LYS A 26 -1.39 -7.99 7.74
C LYS A 26 -1.57 -7.01 6.59
N TRP A 27 -1.34 -7.46 5.35
CA TRP A 27 -1.53 -6.63 4.16
C TRP A 27 -2.98 -6.18 4.04
N ILE A 28 -3.95 -7.09 4.15
CA ILE A 28 -5.39 -6.76 4.09
C ILE A 28 -5.78 -5.75 5.18
N LYS A 29 -5.32 -5.95 6.43
CA LYS A 29 -5.55 -5.02 7.55
C LYS A 29 -4.96 -3.63 7.26
N TRP A 30 -3.77 -3.59 6.67
CA TRP A 30 -3.13 -2.35 6.28
C TRP A 30 -3.90 -1.64 5.16
N LYS A 31 -4.33 -2.35 4.09
CA LYS A 31 -5.12 -1.74 3.01
C LYS A 31 -6.38 -1.08 3.54
N ARG A 32 -7.08 -1.76 4.47
CA ARG A 32 -8.29 -1.23 5.09
C ARG A 32 -8.02 0.06 5.86
N SER A 33 -6.90 0.12 6.58
CA SER A 33 -6.48 1.33 7.30
C SER A 33 -6.16 2.48 6.35
N TYR A 34 -5.45 2.19 5.25
CA TYR A 34 -5.20 3.18 4.19
C TYR A 34 -6.50 3.65 3.53
N GLU A 35 -7.46 2.77 3.29
CA GLU A 35 -8.74 3.14 2.68
C GLU A 35 -9.52 4.14 3.55
N ILE A 36 -9.54 3.92 4.87
CA ILE A 36 -10.16 4.85 5.83
C ILE A 36 -9.45 6.21 5.77
N TYR A 37 -8.12 6.22 5.82
CA TYR A 37 -7.32 7.44 5.69
C TYR A 37 -7.57 8.16 4.34
N SER A 38 -7.58 7.42 3.24
CA SER A 38 -7.81 7.93 1.89
C SER A 38 -9.18 8.57 1.73
N LYS A 39 -10.22 7.94 2.29
CA LYS A 39 -11.58 8.50 2.32
C LYS A 39 -11.65 9.76 3.17
N ALA A 40 -11.06 9.74 4.36
CA ALA A 40 -11.10 10.87 5.28
C ALA A 40 -10.31 12.09 4.79
N CYS A 41 -9.19 11.89 4.10
CA CYS A 41 -8.38 12.95 3.50
C CYS A 41 -8.80 13.30 2.06
N GLU A 42 -9.92 12.73 1.59
CA GLU A 42 -10.46 12.93 0.24
C GLU A 42 -9.42 12.72 -0.87
N ILE A 43 -8.49 11.77 -0.66
CA ILE A 43 -7.39 11.51 -1.60
C ILE A 43 -7.96 11.14 -2.97
N ASN A 44 -9.08 10.41 -3.00
CA ASN A 44 -9.78 10.03 -4.23
C ASN A 44 -10.27 11.23 -5.07
N LYS A 45 -10.35 12.44 -4.50
CA LYS A 45 -10.70 13.68 -5.22
C LYS A 45 -9.49 14.41 -5.79
N LYS A 46 -8.26 13.99 -5.44
CA LYS A 46 -7.01 14.59 -5.92
C LYS A 46 -6.61 13.99 -7.27
N SER A 47 -5.69 14.65 -7.99
CA SER A 47 -5.13 14.15 -9.24
C SER A 47 -4.47 12.79 -9.07
N LEU A 48 -4.53 11.92 -10.10
CA LEU A 48 -3.96 10.57 -10.07
C LEU A 48 -2.49 10.55 -9.60
N GLU A 49 -1.67 11.47 -10.08
CA GLU A 49 -0.27 11.62 -9.67
C GLU A 49 -0.13 11.82 -8.15
N ILE A 50 -0.97 12.68 -7.56
CA ILE A 50 -0.97 12.94 -6.12
C ILE A 50 -1.40 11.69 -5.36
N GLN A 51 -2.42 10.98 -5.84
CA GLN A 51 -2.86 9.74 -5.20
C GLN A 51 -1.77 8.67 -5.19
N VAL A 52 -1.07 8.52 -6.31
CA VAL A 52 0.07 7.59 -6.45
C VAL A 52 1.20 7.98 -5.51
N ASN A 53 1.59 9.26 -5.48
CA ASN A 53 2.66 9.73 -4.61
C ASN A 53 2.31 9.55 -3.12
N ILE A 54 1.07 9.82 -2.72
CA ILE A 54 0.64 9.57 -1.34
C ILE A 54 0.66 8.07 -1.03
N LEU A 55 0.17 7.21 -1.94
CA LEU A 55 0.21 5.77 -1.74
C LEU A 55 1.66 5.27 -1.57
N LEU A 56 2.57 5.69 -2.45
CA LEU A 56 3.99 5.30 -2.39
C LEU A 56 4.69 5.80 -1.13
N HIS A 57 4.33 7.00 -0.66
CA HIS A 57 4.84 7.54 0.59
C HIS A 57 4.33 6.74 1.80
N VAL A 58 3.03 6.47 1.85
CA VAL A 58 2.38 5.84 3.00
C VAL A 58 2.66 4.34 3.06
N VAL A 59 2.72 3.64 1.92
CA VAL A 59 3.01 2.19 1.87
C VAL A 59 4.42 1.87 2.38
N GLY A 60 5.37 2.79 2.20
CA GLY A 60 6.72 2.68 2.74
C GLY A 60 7.75 2.08 1.78
N GLU A 61 8.99 1.95 2.27
CA GLU A 61 10.15 1.56 1.47
C GLU A 61 10.07 0.14 0.93
N GLN A 62 9.70 -0.85 1.75
CA GLN A 62 9.69 -2.26 1.32
C GLN A 62 8.79 -2.51 0.10
N CYS A 63 7.61 -1.87 0.06
CA CYS A 63 6.72 -1.96 -1.09
C CYS A 63 7.24 -1.17 -2.30
N ARG A 64 7.94 -0.05 -2.08
CA ARG A 64 8.61 0.68 -3.17
C ARG A 64 9.72 -0.16 -3.81
N GLU A 65 10.50 -0.90 -3.02
CA GLU A 65 11.49 -1.84 -3.55
C GLU A 65 10.83 -2.93 -4.41
N ILE A 66 9.70 -3.49 -3.96
CA ILE A 66 8.94 -4.49 -4.74
C ILE A 66 8.52 -3.89 -6.09
N LEU A 67 8.01 -2.66 -6.08
CA LEU A 67 7.57 -1.98 -7.30
C LEU A 67 8.72 -1.62 -8.23
N ASP A 68 9.90 -1.28 -7.68
CA ASP A 68 11.11 -0.97 -8.46
C ASP A 68 11.69 -2.21 -9.15
N GLN A 69 11.54 -3.39 -8.53
CA GLN A 69 11.91 -4.68 -9.13
C GLN A 69 10.99 -5.10 -10.29
N LEU A 70 9.86 -4.42 -10.52
CA LEU A 70 8.96 -4.75 -11.61
C LEU A 70 9.45 -4.14 -12.94
N PRO A 71 9.38 -4.90 -14.04
CA PRO A 71 9.81 -4.40 -15.35
C PRO A 71 8.90 -3.28 -15.90
N GLU A 72 7.65 -3.22 -15.44
CA GLU A 72 6.69 -2.18 -15.81
C GLU A 72 6.54 -1.13 -14.71
N LYS A 73 6.67 0.15 -15.09
CA LYS A 73 6.37 1.26 -14.19
C LYS A 73 4.89 1.30 -13.87
N CYS A 74 4.56 1.17 -12.59
CA CYS A 74 3.20 1.33 -12.12
C CYS A 74 2.85 2.83 -12.07
N THR A 75 1.96 3.27 -12.96
CA THR A 75 1.57 4.69 -13.11
C THR A 75 0.21 5.01 -12.49
N THR A 76 -0.55 4.01 -12.04
CA THR A 76 -1.87 4.18 -11.43
C THR A 76 -1.97 3.46 -10.09
N VAL A 77 -2.80 4.01 -9.21
CA VAL A 77 -3.12 3.44 -7.89
C VAL A 77 -3.59 2.00 -8.01
N GLU A 78 -4.47 1.72 -8.97
CA GLU A 78 -5.01 0.37 -9.22
C GLU A 78 -3.91 -0.63 -9.62
N ASN A 79 -2.97 -0.23 -10.47
CA ASN A 79 -1.91 -1.13 -10.90
C ASN A 79 -0.93 -1.41 -9.76
N ILE A 80 -0.60 -0.39 -8.96
CA ILE A 80 0.20 -0.55 -7.73
C ILE A 80 -0.49 -1.53 -6.78
N TRP A 81 -1.78 -1.33 -6.51
CA TRP A 81 -2.55 -2.24 -5.66
C TRP A 81 -2.53 -3.65 -6.19
N LYS A 82 -2.80 -3.84 -7.47
CA LYS A 82 -2.84 -5.17 -8.09
C LYS A 82 -1.50 -5.89 -7.95
N LYS A 83 -0.39 -5.20 -8.24
CA LYS A 83 0.95 -5.79 -8.15
C LYS A 83 1.32 -6.14 -6.72
N LEU A 84 1.05 -5.26 -5.76
CA LEU A 84 1.29 -5.56 -4.35
C LEU A 84 0.37 -6.68 -3.86
N ASP A 85 -0.90 -6.70 -4.27
CA ASP A 85 -1.83 -7.79 -3.95
C ASP A 85 -1.34 -9.13 -4.51
N GLU A 86 -0.84 -9.17 -5.76
CA GLU A 86 -0.22 -10.37 -6.35
C GLU A 86 1.02 -10.84 -5.57
N GLN A 87 1.84 -9.91 -5.08
CA GLN A 87 3.04 -10.21 -4.29
C GLN A 87 2.72 -10.76 -2.90
N PHE A 88 1.65 -10.24 -2.28
CA PHE A 88 1.21 -10.67 -0.96
C PHE A 88 0.10 -11.72 -1.00
N LYS A 89 -0.36 -12.15 -2.18
CA LYS A 89 -1.30 -13.24 -2.33
C LYS A 89 -0.57 -14.53 -1.99
N THR A 90 -1.08 -15.27 -1.02
CA THR A 90 -0.56 -16.59 -0.70
C THR A 90 -0.61 -17.45 -1.96
N LYS A 91 0.53 -18.00 -2.39
CA LYS A 91 0.53 -19.15 -3.29
C LYS A 91 -0.03 -20.33 -2.49
N THR A 92 -1.35 -20.52 -2.56
CA THR A 92 -1.97 -21.81 -2.21
C THR A 92 -1.52 -22.86 -3.21
#